data_AF-A0A538FRE1-F1
#
_entry.id   AF-A0A538FRE1-F1
#
_cell.length_a   1.000
_cell.length_b   1.000
_cell.length_c   1.000
_cell.angle_alpha   90.00
_cell.angle_beta   90.00
_cell.angle_gamma   90.00
#
_symmetry.space_group_name_H-M   'P 1'
#
loop_
_entity.id
_entity.type
_entity.pdbx_description
1 polymer ?
#
loop_
_entity_poly.entity_id
_entity_poly.type
_entity_poly.pdbx_seq_one_letter_code
_entity_poly.pdbx_strand_id
1 'polypeptide(L)' 'MQTKTTAVPALEQVVRWRREQLEGSGFAPALATRVAGNTDYDLHALVELVERGCPPEFAVRILAPVEEKSAA' A
#
# COMPACT_ATOMS: atom_id res chain seq x y z
N MET A 1 -26.64 10.90 25.39
CA MET A 1 -25.25 11.29 25.08
C MET A 1 -24.99 10.92 23.63
N GLN A 2 -24.85 11.92 22.75
CA GLN A 2 -24.67 11.70 21.31
C GLN A 2 -23.19 11.46 21.04
N THR A 3 -22.77 10.20 20.91
CA THR A 3 -21.44 9.90 20.33
C THR A 3 -21.55 10.15 18.83
N LYS A 4 -21.10 11.34 18.42
CA LYS A 4 -20.86 11.65 17.01
C LYS A 4 -19.68 10.80 16.57
N THR A 5 -19.92 9.54 16.20
CA THR A 5 -18.95 8.69 15.53
C THR A 5 -18.76 9.29 14.14
N THR A 6 -17.74 10.13 14.00
CA THR A 6 -17.22 10.52 12.70
C THR A 6 -16.59 9.26 12.12
N ALA A 7 -17.41 8.43 11.47
CA ALA A 7 -16.95 7.21 10.83
C ALA A 7 -16.05 7.64 9.68
N VAL A 8 -14.74 7.54 9.89
CA VAL A 8 -13.79 7.59 8.77
C VAL A 8 -14.21 6.45 7.83
N PRO A 9 -14.53 6.72 6.56
CA PRO A 9 -14.93 5.68 5.62
C PRO A 9 -13.89 4.56 5.63
N ALA A 10 -14.37 3.30 5.60
CA ALA A 10 -13.53 2.13 5.79
C ALA A 10 -12.30 2.10 4.87
N LEU A 11 -12.41 2.66 3.67
CA LEU A 11 -11.29 2.78 2.72
C LEU A 11 -10.14 3.64 3.24
N GLU A 12 -10.41 4.79 3.88
CA GLU A 12 -9.37 5.66 4.43
C GLU A 12 -8.64 4.99 5.60
N GLN A 13 -9.34 4.15 6.38
CA GLN A 13 -8.72 3.36 7.44
C GLN A 13 -7.82 2.26 6.85
N VAL A 14 -8.25 1.60 5.78
CA VAL A 14 -7.45 0.59 5.07
C VAL A 14 -6.21 1.22 4.44
N VAL A 15 -6.32 2.37 3.77
CA VAL A 15 -5.16 3.06 3.17
C VAL A 15 -4.18 3.51 4.24
N ARG A 16 -4.66 4.03 5.38
CA ARG A 16 -3.79 4.37 6.51
C ARG A 16 -3.02 3.14 7.00
N TRP A 17 -3.73 2.04 7.27
CA TRP A 17 -3.12 0.80 7.72
C TRP A 17 -2.09 0.28 6.70
N ARG A 18 -2.41 0.29 5.40
CA ARG A 18 -1.48 -0.10 4.31
C ARG A 18 -0.20 0.74 4.37
N ARG A 19 -0.30 2.04 4.58
CA ARG A 19 0.87 2.93 4.71
C ARG A 19 1.73 2.55 5.91
N GLU A 20 1.10 2.37 7.08
CA GLU A 20 1.80 2.04 8.32
C GLU A 20 2.55 0.70 8.20
N GLN A 21 1.96 -0.30 7.54
CA GLN A 21 2.63 -1.57 7.25
C GLN A 21 3.84 -1.39 6.32
N LEU A 22 3.69 -0.62 5.24
CA LEU A 22 4.78 -0.34 4.30
C LEU A 22 5.94 0.40 4.99
N GLU A 23 5.64 1.45 5.76
CA GLU A 23 6.64 2.19 6.54
C GLU A 23 7.36 1.26 7.54
N GLY A 24 6.61 0.40 8.24
CA GLY A 24 7.18 -0.59 9.17
C GLY A 24 8.10 -1.62 8.52
N SER A 25 7.86 -1.96 7.24
CA SER A 25 8.72 -2.86 6.47
C SER A 25 9.97 -2.19 5.87
N GLY A 26 10.07 -0.85 5.92
CA GLY A 26 11.23 -0.11 5.44
C GLY A 26 10.99 0.76 4.20
N PHE A 27 9.74 0.94 3.77
CA PHE A 27 9.42 1.90 2.70
C PHE A 27 9.57 3.33 3.20
N ALA A 28 10.12 4.21 2.35
CA ALA A 28 10.11 5.64 2.62
C ALA A 28 8.66 6.17 2.68
N PRO A 29 8.32 7.11 3.57
CA PRO A 29 6.94 7.59 3.78
C PRO A 29 6.24 8.07 2.51
N ALA A 30 6.98 8.74 1.63
CA ALA A 30 6.47 9.21 0.34
C ALA A 30 6.09 8.05 -0.60
N LEU A 31 6.92 7.00 -0.64
CA LEU A 31 6.65 5.81 -1.44
C LEU A 31 5.52 4.98 -0.84
N ALA A 32 5.53 4.79 0.48
CA ALA A 32 4.48 4.08 1.21
C ALA A 32 3.11 4.73 1.00
N THR A 33 3.02 6.06 1.05
CA THR A 33 1.77 6.79 0.80
C THR A 33 1.25 6.56 -0.64
N ARG A 34 2.14 6.61 -1.63
CA ARG A 34 1.78 6.39 -3.04
C ARG A 34 1.26 4.98 -3.28
N VAL A 35 1.94 3.98 -2.72
CA VAL A 35 1.60 2.56 -2.90
C VAL A 35 0.36 2.18 -2.08
N ALA A 36 0.23 2.70 -0.85
CA ALA A 36 -0.92 2.41 0.01
C ALA A 36 -2.25 2.84 -0.61
N GLY A 37 -2.25 3.95 -1.36
CA GLY A 37 -3.44 4.46 -2.06
C GLY A 37 -3.79 3.69 -3.34
N ASN A 38 -2.89 2.85 -3.86
CA ASN A 38 -3.15 2.05 -5.05
C ASN A 38 -3.41 0.59 -4.63
N THR A 39 -4.66 0.15 -4.83
CA THR A 39 -5.12 -1.20 -4.45
C THR A 39 -4.68 -2.30 -5.40
N ASP A 40 -4.21 -1.97 -6.61
CA ASP A 40 -3.68 -2.95 -7.57
C ASP A 40 -2.33 -3.52 -7.14
N TYR A 41 -1.62 -2.83 -6.23
CA TYR A 41 -0.43 -3.40 -5.60
C TYR A 41 -0.82 -4.43 -4.53
N ASP A 42 -0.23 -5.61 -4.66
CA ASP A 42 -0.22 -6.62 -3.60
C ASP A 42 0.72 -6.16 -2.47
N LEU A 43 0.10 -5.74 -1.36
CA LEU A 43 0.82 -5.27 -0.17
C LEU A 43 1.69 -6.39 0.43
N HIS A 44 1.18 -7.62 0.45
CA HIS A 44 1.86 -8.73 1.10
C HIS A 44 3.13 -9.10 0.34
N ALA A 45 3.04 -9.20 -0.99
CA ALA A 45 4.19 -9.46 -1.85
C ALA A 45 5.25 -8.35 -1.77
N LEU A 46 4.83 -7.08 -1.65
CA LEU A 46 5.75 -5.95 -1.46
C LEU A 46 6.53 -6.05 -0.16
N VAL A 47 5.84 -6.32 0.95
CA VAL A 47 6.46 -6.47 2.27
C VAL A 47 7.41 -7.67 2.26
N GLU A 48 6.97 -8.83 1.75
CA GLU A 48 7.80 -10.03 1.68
C GLU A 48 9.11 -9.79 0.91
N LEU A 49 9.03 -9.08 -0.22
CA LEU A 49 10.21 -8.80 -1.03
C LEU A 49 11.22 -7.92 -0.28
N VAL A 50 10.73 -6.92 0.46
CA VAL A 50 11.58 -6.02 1.25
C VAL A 50 12.16 -6.72 2.47
N GLU A 51 11.39 -7.56 3.16
CA GLU A 51 11.88 -8.39 4.27
C GLU A 51 12.97 -9.37 3.82
N ARG A 52 12.92 -9.82 2.55
CA ARG A 52 13.96 -10.65 1.92
C ARG A 52 15.21 -9.86 1.49
N GLY A 53 15.24 -8.55 1.72
CA GLY A 53 16.36 -7.66 1.43
C GLY A 53 16.28 -6.93 0.09
N CYS A 54 15.15 -6.99 -0.62
CA CYS A 54 14.96 -6.18 -1.82
C CYS A 54 14.73 -4.71 -1.45
N PRO A 55 15.39 -3.74 -2.11
CA PRO A 55 15.10 -2.34 -1.88
C PRO A 55 13.65 -1.99 -2.24
N PRO A 56 12.93 -1.18 -1.44
CA PRO A 56 11.52 -0.85 -1.65
C PRO A 56 11.21 -0.28 -3.04
N GLU A 57 12.10 0.55 -3.58
CA GLU A 57 11.97 1.12 -4.92
C GLU A 57 12.01 0.06 -6.04
N PHE A 58 12.78 -1.01 -5.84
CA PHE A 58 12.84 -2.13 -6.77
C PHE A 58 11.62 -3.03 -6.60
N ALA A 59 11.19 -3.27 -5.37
CA ALA A 59 9.99 -4.06 -5.09
C ALA A 59 8.75 -3.53 -5.81
N VAL A 60 8.54 -2.21 -5.77
CA VAL A 60 7.43 -1.54 -6.46
C VAL A 60 7.53 -1.69 -7.98
N ARG A 61 8.74 -1.74 -8.54
CA ARG A 61 8.93 -1.92 -9.99
C ARG A 61 8.71 -3.36 -10.43
N ILE A 62 9.11 -4.32 -9.60
CA ILE A 62 8.94 -5.76 -9.85
C ILE A 62 7.45 -6.13 -9.79
N LEU A 63 6.75 -5.59 -8.80
CA LEU A 63 5.32 -5.82 -8.57
C LEU A 63 4.44 -4.70 -9.14
N ALA A 64 4.97 -3.92 -10.10
CA ALA A 64 4.18 -2.90 -10.75
C ALA A 64 2.95 -3.59 -11.38
N PRO A 65 1.73 -3.13 -11.08
CA PRO A 65 0.53 -3.72 -11.66
C PRO A 65 0.68 -3.66 -13.17
N VAL A 66 0.59 -4.82 -13.82
CA VAL A 66 0.59 -4.90 -15.27
C VAL A 66 -0.68 -4.18 -15.69
N GLU A 67 -0.55 -3.06 -16.41
CA GLU A 67 -1.69 -2.46 -17.07
C GLU A 67 -2.20 -3.49 -18.08
N GLU A 68 -3.14 -4.32 -17.65
CA GLU A 68 -3.92 -5.16 -18.54
C GLU A 68 -4.78 -4.18 -19.32
N LYS A 69 -4.21 -3.69 -20.43
CA LYS A 69 -4.88 -2.86 -21.41
C LYS A 69 -6.23 -3.52 -21.68
N SER A 70 -7.28 -2.86 -21.18
CA SER A 70 -8.70 -3.20 -21.34
C SER A 70 -8.92 -4.19 -22.48
N ALA A 71 -9.20 -5.45 -22.14
CA ALA A 71 -9.81 -6.35 -23.10
C ALA A 71 -11.12 -5.70 -23.56
N ALA A 72 -11.21 -5.48 -24.86
CA ALA A 72 -12.31 -4.84 -25.57
C ALA A 72 -13.60 -5.67 -25.54
#